data_AF-A0A821H5A0-F1
#
_entry.id   AF-A0A821H5A0-F1
#
_cell.length_a   1.000
_cell.length_b   1.000
_cell.length_c   1.000
_cell.angle_alpha   90.00
_cell.angle_beta   90.00
_cell.angle_gamma   90.00
#
_symmetry.space_group_name_H-M   'P 1'
#
loop_
_entity.id
_entity.type
_entity.pdbx_description
1 polymer ?
#
loop_
_entity_poly.entity_id
_entity_poly.type
_entity_poly.pdbx_seq_one_letter_code
_entity_poly.pdbx_strand_id
1 'polypeptide(L)' 'VIRIPNNTQGLMDDNFLTNQLKKYHDEGEKRIICTFNAASNVTGIRTDVDNISTLVHQYRGLIFWDYA' A
#
# COMPACT_ATOMS: atom_id res chain seq x y z
N VAL A 1 9.24 -3.88 -8.74
CA VAL A 1 8.16 -4.33 -7.83
C VAL A 1 8.72 -4.35 -6.42
N ILE A 2 7.99 -3.80 -5.44
CA ILE A 2 8.40 -3.71 -4.03
C ILE A 2 7.36 -4.45 -3.21
N ARG A 3 7.79 -5.37 -2.34
CA ARG A 3 6.89 -6.05 -1.42
C ARG A 3 6.77 -5.24 -0.15
N ILE A 4 5.54 -4.89 0.21
CA ILE A 4 5.24 -4.26 1.50
C ILE A 4 5.09 -5.40 2.52
N PRO A 5 5.88 -5.40 3.61
CA PRO A 5 5.75 -6.41 4.65
C PRO A 5 4.47 -6.18 5.46
N ASN A 6 4.08 -7.22 6.20
CA ASN A 6 3.09 -7.08 7.24
C ASN A 6 3.77 -6.67 8.55
N ASN A 7 3.06 -5.93 9.38
CA ASN A 7 3.44 -5.63 10.75
C ASN A 7 3.25 -6.87 11.66
N THR A 8 3.57 -6.72 12.95
CA THR A 8 3.47 -7.79 13.94
C THR A 8 2.06 -8.32 14.17
N GLN A 9 1.02 -7.60 13.75
CA GLN A 9 -0.38 -8.02 13.81
C GLN A 9 -0.86 -8.69 12.53
N GLY A 10 0.01 -8.85 11.52
CA GLY A 10 -0.35 -9.42 10.22
C GLY A 10 -1.10 -8.46 9.29
N LEU A 11 -1.23 -7.19 9.69
CA LEU A 11 -1.73 -6.08 8.85
C LEU A 11 -0.60 -5.52 7.99
N MET A 12 -0.93 -4.79 6.93
CA MET A 12 0.09 -4.11 6.12
C MET A 12 0.90 -3.11 6.96
N ASP A 13 2.21 -3.00 6.69
CA ASP A 13 3.06 -1.99 7.34
C ASP A 13 2.93 -0.63 6.65
N ASP A 14 2.06 0.22 7.21
CA ASP A 14 1.80 1.58 6.73
C ASP A 14 3.03 2.49 6.78
N ASN A 15 3.92 2.30 7.76
CA ASN A 15 5.15 3.11 7.87
C ASN A 15 6.12 2.73 6.75
N PHE A 16 6.28 1.43 6.49
CA PHE A 16 7.09 0.97 5.38
C PHE A 16 6.54 1.46 4.04
N LEU A 17 5.23 1.35 3.84
CA LEU A 17 4.57 1.87 2.63
C LEU A 17 4.84 3.37 2.46
N THR A 18 4.60 4.18 3.49
CA THR A 18 4.80 5.63 3.46
C THR A 18 6.23 5.99 3.09
N ASN A 19 7.21 5.32 3.68
CA ASN A 19 8.63 5.57 3.39
C ASN A 19 8.98 5.28 1.93
N GLN A 20 8.44 4.21 1.35
CA GLN A 20 8.65 3.88 -0.05
C GLN A 20 7.94 4.89 -0.96
N LEU A 21 6.69 5.23 -0.68
CA LEU A 21 5.95 6.23 -1.45
C LEU A 21 6.70 7.56 -1.48
N LYS A 22 7.16 8.05 -0.33
CA LYS A 22 7.95 9.27 -0.22
C LYS A 22 9.25 9.18 -1.02
N LYS A 23 10.03 8.10 -0.85
CA LYS A 23 11.28 7.90 -1.57
C LYS A 23 11.10 7.99 -3.09
N TYR A 24 10.14 7.26 -3.64
CA TYR A 24 9.93 7.22 -5.09
C TYR A 24 9.22 8.47 -5.63
N HIS A 25 8.44 9.15 -4.79
CA HIS A 25 7.91 10.47 -5.13
C HIS A 25 9.04 11.50 -5.24
N ASP A 26 9.96 11.53 -4.27
CA ASP A 26 11.09 12.45 -4.22
C ASP A 26 12.12 12.17 -5.34
N GLU A 27 12.25 10.92 -5.79
CA GLU A 27 13.07 10.53 -6.96
C GLU A 27 12.49 11.06 -8.30
N GLY A 28 11.25 11.54 -8.35
CA GLY A 28 10.68 12.34 -9.45
C GLY A 28 10.38 11.66 -10.80
N GLU A 29 10.98 10.52 -11.12
CA GLU A 29 10.92 9.96 -12.49
C GLU A 29 10.01 8.74 -12.69
N LYS A 30 9.39 8.20 -11.63
CA LYS A 30 8.69 6.90 -11.69
C LYS A 30 7.21 7.03 -11.34
N ARG A 31 6.35 6.43 -12.18
CA ARG A 31 4.94 6.27 -11.85
C ARG A 31 4.79 5.23 -10.74
N ILE A 32 4.15 5.62 -9.64
CA ILE A 32 3.84 4.75 -8.52
C ILE A 32 2.53 4.01 -8.82
N ILE A 33 2.57 2.68 -8.78
CA ILE A 33 1.40 1.80 -8.92
C ILE A 33 1.42 0.83 -7.75
N CYS A 34 0.33 0.84 -6.97
CA CYS A 34 0.12 0.01 -5.80
C CYS A 34 -1.00 -1.00 -6.08
N THR A 35 -0.77 -2.26 -5.73
CA THR A 35 -1.74 -3.35 -5.89
C THR A 35 -1.79 -4.15 -4.60
N PHE A 36 -2.95 -4.21 -3.96
CA PHE A 36 -3.13 -4.85 -2.66
C PHE A 36 -4.43 -5.63 -2.58
N ASN A 37 -4.51 -6.56 -1.63
CA ASN A 37 -5.77 -7.24 -1.30
C ASN A 37 -6.53 -6.43 -0.25
N ALA A 38 -7.84 -6.29 -0.45
CA ALA A 38 -8.73 -5.62 0.50
C ALA A 38 -8.90 -6.43 1.80
N ALA A 39 -8.66 -7.73 1.75
CA ALA A 39 -8.57 -8.61 2.90
C ALA A 39 -7.59 -9.77 2.66
N SER A 40 -7.09 -10.36 3.74
CA SER A 40 -6.30 -11.59 3.70
C SER A 40 -7.22 -12.81 3.56
N ASN A 41 -7.03 -13.61 2.52
CA ASN A 41 -7.81 -14.83 2.30
C ASN A 41 -7.47 -15.97 3.28
N VAL A 42 -6.36 -15.83 4.01
CA VAL A 42 -5.92 -16.82 5.01
C VAL A 42 -6.41 -16.45 6.40
N THR A 43 -6.28 -15.17 6.77
CA THR A 43 -6.56 -14.69 8.14
C THR A 43 -7.89 -13.97 8.27
N GLY A 44 -8.54 -13.58 7.16
CA GLY A 44 -9.76 -12.77 7.15
C GLY A 44 -9.55 -11.31 7.58
N ILE A 45 -8.31 -10.92 7.86
CA ILE A 45 -7.97 -9.56 8.31
C ILE A 45 -8.26 -8.59 7.16
N ARG A 46 -9.07 -7.57 7.44
CA ARG A 46 -9.41 -6.50 6.49
C ARG A 46 -8.32 -5.44 6.48
N THR A 47 -7.98 -5.01 5.28
CA THR A 47 -7.06 -3.89 5.04
C THR A 47 -7.85 -2.58 5.11
N ASP A 48 -7.27 -1.53 5.67
CA ASP A 48 -7.88 -0.19 5.68
C ASP A 48 -7.74 0.46 4.30
N VAL A 49 -8.65 0.07 3.40
CA VAL A 49 -8.59 0.46 1.98
C VAL A 49 -8.68 1.97 1.79
N ASP A 50 -9.44 2.67 2.63
CA ASP A 50 -9.68 4.12 2.50
C ASP A 50 -8.44 4.92 2.94
N ASN A 51 -7.86 4.54 4.08
CA ASN A 51 -6.65 5.19 4.58
C ASN A 51 -5.48 4.99 3.60
N ILE A 52 -5.29 3.76 3.11
CA ILE A 52 -4.18 3.42 2.20
C ILE A 52 -4.39 4.06 0.82
N SER A 53 -5.62 4.08 0.30
CA SER A 53 -5.90 4.76 -0.97
C SER A 53 -5.62 6.26 -0.88
N THR A 54 -6.03 6.89 0.23
CA THR A 54 -5.76 8.31 0.50
C THR A 54 -4.25 8.57 0.54
N LEU A 55 -3.49 7.75 1.28
CA LEU A 55 -2.04 7.84 1.38
C LEU A 55 -1.36 7.72 0.00
N VAL A 56 -1.72 6.73 -0.81
CA VAL A 56 -1.12 6.55 -2.15
C VAL A 56 -1.41 7.74 -3.06
N HIS A 57 -2.64 8.27 -3.03
CA HIS A 57 -3.01 9.46 -3.82
C HIS A 57 -2.25 10.72 -3.38
N GLN A 58 -1.94 10.89 -2.09
CA GLN A 58 -1.11 12.00 -1.61
C GLN A 58 0.27 12.03 -2.28
N TYR A 59 0.83 10.87 -2.62
CA TYR A 59 2.10 10.75 -3.35
C TYR A 59 1.93 10.63 -4.87
N ARG A 60 0.74 10.99 -5.40
CA ARG A 60 0.38 10.94 -6.84
C ARG A 60 0.46 9.53 -7.45
N GLY A 61 0.36 8.49 -6.62
CA GLY A 61 0.31 7.10 -7.06
C GLY A 61 -1.08 6.67 -7.53
N LEU A 62 -1.14 5.56 -8.24
CA LEU A 62 -2.38 4.83 -8.52
C LEU A 62 -2.49 3.61 -7.60
N ILE A 63 -3.70 3.26 -7.19
CA ILE A 63 -3.97 2.10 -6.35
C ILE A 63 -5.05 1.21 -6.95
N PHE A 64 -4.86 -0.11 -6.84
CA PHE A 64 -5.82 -1.13 -7.25
C PHE A 64 -6.00 -2.14 -6.11
N TRP A 65 -7.25 -2.49 -5.86
CA TRP A 65 -7.63 -3.40 -4.79
C TRP A 65 -8.20 -4.70 -5.37
N ASP A 66 -7.72 -5.81 -4.83
CA ASP A 66 -8.33 -7.13 -5.03
C ASP A 66 -9.34 -7.40 -3.91
N TYR A 67 -10.61 -7.57 -4.29
CA TYR A 67 -11.73 -7.89 -3.40
C TYR A 67 -12.22 -9.34 -3.56
N ALA A 68 -11.49 -10.19 -4.30
CA ALA A 68 -11.86 -11.57 -4.57
C ALA A 68 -11.78 -12.50 -3.34
#